data_AF-A0A2A2C311-F1
#
_entry.id   AF-A0A2A2C311-F1
#
_cell.length_a   1.000
_cell.length_b   1.000
_cell.length_c   1.000
_cell.angle_alpha   90.00
_cell.angle_beta   90.00
_cell.angle_gamma   90.00
#
_symmetry.space_group_name_H-M   'P 1'
#
loop_
_entity.id
_entity.type
_entity.pdbx_description
1 polymer ?
#
loop_
_entity_poly.entity_id
_entity_poly.type
_entity_poly.pdbx_seq_one_letter_code
_entity_poly.pdbx_strand_id
1 'polypeptide(L)'
;MSTGLRFTLEVDGLPPDAFAVVSFHLNQSLSSLFSLDLSLVSQQFLSLEFAQVLDKMAYLTIWQGDEVQRRVKGVVTWFELGENDKNQMLYSMKVHPPLWRAGLRQNFRIFQNEDIKSILGTMLQENGVTEWSPLFSEPHSSREFCVQYGETDYDFLCRMAAEEGIFFYEEHAYKSTDQSLVLCDTVRHLPESFEIPWNPNTRTEVSTLCISQFRYSAQIRPSSVVTKDYTFKRPGWPGRFDQEGQYQDYQRTQYEVYDYPGRFKGAHGQNFARWQMDGWRNNAEVARGTSRSPEIWPGRRIVLTGHPQ
;
A
#
# COMPACT_ATOMS: atom_id res chain seq x y z
N MET A 1 36.05 0.64 4.01
CA MET A 1 34.70 0.79 4.58
C MET A 1 34.01 1.90 3.82
N SER A 2 32.87 1.60 3.23
CA SER A 2 32.03 2.59 2.57
C SER A 2 31.55 3.59 3.62
N THR A 3 31.66 4.90 3.39
CA THR A 3 31.18 5.94 4.33
C THR A 3 29.98 6.72 3.80
N GLY A 4 29.56 6.44 2.56
CA GLY A 4 28.51 7.19 1.87
C GLY A 4 27.18 6.44 1.77
N LEU A 5 26.13 7.20 1.43
CA LEU A 5 24.86 6.64 0.97
C LEU A 5 25.09 5.93 -0.37
N ARG A 6 24.72 4.66 -0.47
CA ARG A 6 24.80 3.88 -1.72
C ARG A 6 23.53 3.10 -1.96
N PHE A 7 23.29 2.76 -3.22
CA PHE A 7 22.12 2.01 -3.67
C PHE A 7 22.58 0.84 -4.51
N THR A 8 22.08 -0.36 -4.24
CA THR A 8 22.38 -1.56 -5.01
C THR A 8 21.08 -2.19 -5.50
N LEU A 9 21.13 -2.83 -6.67
CA LEU A 9 20.02 -3.57 -7.23
C LEU A 9 20.50 -4.98 -7.59
N GLU A 10 19.85 -5.97 -7.01
CA GLU A 10 20.05 -7.37 -7.37
C GLU A 10 18.80 -7.88 -8.09
N VAL A 11 18.98 -8.75 -9.09
CA VAL A 11 17.89 -9.38 -9.85
C VAL A 11 18.14 -10.88 -9.89
N ASP A 12 17.13 -11.68 -9.56
CA ASP A 12 17.24 -13.14 -9.56
C ASP A 12 17.74 -13.67 -10.90
N GLY A 13 18.83 -14.44 -10.87
CA GLY A 13 19.43 -15.05 -12.05
C GLY A 13 20.51 -14.21 -12.75
N LEU A 14 20.78 -12.99 -12.26
CA LEU A 14 21.91 -12.16 -12.70
C LEU A 14 22.99 -12.04 -11.60
N PRO A 15 24.25 -11.72 -11.96
CA PRO A 15 25.27 -11.38 -10.97
C PRO A 15 24.83 -10.20 -10.07
N PRO A 16 25.22 -10.16 -8.78
CA PRO A 16 24.83 -9.09 -7.86
C PRO A 16 25.29 -7.68 -8.27
N ASP A 17 26.33 -7.60 -9.11
CA ASP A 17 26.92 -6.38 -9.65
C ASP A 17 26.54 -6.13 -11.12
N ALA A 18 25.51 -6.82 -11.63
CA ALA A 18 25.04 -6.67 -13.00
C ALA A 18 24.64 -5.23 -13.35
N PHE A 19 24.09 -4.49 -12.37
CA PHE A 19 23.63 -3.12 -12.55
C PHE A 19 24.19 -2.19 -11.47
N ALA A 20 24.56 -0.98 -11.89
CA ALA A 20 24.72 0.17 -11.01
C ALA A 20 23.46 1.05 -11.07
N VAL A 21 22.93 1.44 -9.91
CA VAL A 21 21.74 2.29 -9.81
C VAL A 21 22.13 3.75 -10.06
N VAL A 22 21.58 4.36 -11.11
CA VAL A 22 21.79 5.78 -11.42
C VAL A 22 20.79 6.64 -10.65
N SER A 23 19.52 6.27 -10.72
CA SER A 23 18.44 6.95 -10.00
C SER A 23 17.25 6.01 -9.84
N PHE A 24 16.41 6.27 -8.85
CA PHE A 24 15.14 5.56 -8.70
C PHE A 24 14.05 6.49 -8.16
N HIS A 25 12.81 6.10 -8.39
CA HIS A 25 11.63 6.71 -7.79
C HIS A 25 10.71 5.60 -7.27
N LEU A 26 10.46 5.61 -5.96
CA LEU A 26 9.55 4.67 -5.30
C LEU A 26 8.28 5.41 -4.89
N ASN A 27 7.14 4.99 -5.44
CA ASN A 27 5.82 5.45 -5.02
C ASN A 27 5.12 4.34 -4.22
N GLN A 28 4.68 4.68 -3.01
CA GLN A 28 4.02 3.77 -2.08
C GLN A 28 2.88 4.48 -1.36
N SER A 29 1.79 3.77 -1.12
CA SER A 29 0.67 4.25 -0.29
C SER A 29 -0.06 3.09 0.37
N LEU A 30 -0.88 3.38 1.38
CA LEU A 30 -1.80 2.40 1.93
C LEU A 30 -2.83 2.00 0.86
N SER A 31 -3.18 0.74 0.83
CA SER A 31 -4.20 0.15 -0.04
C SER A 31 -3.96 0.36 -1.54
N SER A 32 -2.70 0.52 -1.96
CA SER A 32 -2.30 0.58 -3.37
C SER A 32 -0.99 -0.17 -3.58
N LEU A 33 -0.80 -0.70 -4.78
CA LEU A 33 0.45 -1.34 -5.15
C LEU A 33 1.56 -0.30 -5.34
N PHE A 34 2.75 -0.60 -4.85
CA PHE A 34 3.89 0.28 -5.09
C PHE A 34 4.37 0.21 -6.53
N SER A 35 5.00 1.28 -7.00
CA SER A 35 5.79 1.30 -8.24
C SER A 35 7.20 1.77 -7.92
N LEU A 36 8.19 1.02 -8.36
CA LEU A 36 9.59 1.38 -8.29
C LEU A 36 10.13 1.52 -9.71
N ASP A 37 10.35 2.78 -10.12
CA ASP A 37 10.97 3.13 -11.40
C ASP A 37 12.48 3.29 -11.20
N LEU A 38 13.29 2.64 -12.03
CA LEU A 38 14.74 2.57 -11.92
C LEU A 38 15.41 2.97 -13.23
N SER A 39 16.48 3.77 -13.13
CA SER A 39 17.45 4.02 -14.20
C SER A 39 18.79 3.40 -13.77
N LEU A 40 19.34 2.55 -14.64
CA LEU A 40 20.44 1.64 -14.35
C LEU A 40 21.49 1.72 -15.43
N VAL A 41 22.75 1.45 -15.09
CA VAL A 41 23.82 1.24 -16.07
C VAL A 41 24.51 -0.10 -15.83
N SER A 42 24.95 -0.75 -16.91
CA SER A 42 25.80 -1.94 -16.85
C SER A 42 27.03 -1.79 -17.73
N GLN A 43 28.20 -2.14 -17.19
CA GLN A 43 29.44 -2.26 -17.96
C GLN A 43 29.67 -3.70 -18.46
N GLN A 44 29.03 -4.68 -17.82
CA GLN A 44 29.21 -6.10 -18.11
C GLN A 44 28.27 -6.56 -19.23
N PHE A 45 27.04 -6.04 -19.22
CA PHE A 45 26.01 -6.45 -20.14
C PHE A 45 25.71 -5.34 -21.13
N LEU A 46 26.29 -5.46 -22.33
CA LEU A 46 25.98 -4.58 -23.47
C LEU A 46 24.66 -4.96 -24.16
N SER A 47 24.14 -6.15 -23.85
CA SER A 47 22.80 -6.62 -24.23
C SER A 47 22.31 -7.65 -23.21
N LEU A 48 21.07 -7.52 -22.76
CA LEU A 48 20.36 -8.52 -21.94
C LEU A 48 19.09 -8.95 -22.68
N GLU A 49 18.80 -10.25 -22.63
CA GLU A 49 17.51 -10.75 -23.13
C GLU A 49 16.41 -10.47 -22.10
N PHE A 50 15.23 -10.06 -22.57
CA PHE A 50 14.11 -9.75 -21.68
C PHE A 50 13.72 -10.91 -20.75
N ALA A 51 13.84 -12.16 -21.23
CA ALA A 51 13.53 -13.35 -20.44
C ALA A 51 14.46 -13.57 -19.22
N GLN A 52 15.64 -12.94 -19.22
CA GLN A 52 16.56 -12.99 -18.08
C GLN A 52 16.15 -12.03 -16.96
N VAL A 53 15.27 -11.06 -17.24
CA VAL A 53 14.97 -9.95 -16.32
C VAL A 53 13.48 -9.89 -15.98
N LEU A 54 12.59 -9.97 -16.97
CA LEU A 54 11.15 -9.88 -16.77
C LEU A 54 10.65 -11.05 -15.90
N ASP A 55 9.69 -10.74 -15.04
CA ASP A 55 9.06 -11.67 -14.08
C ASP A 55 10.02 -12.26 -13.02
N LYS A 56 11.27 -11.77 -12.96
CA LYS A 56 12.23 -12.06 -11.87
C LYS A 56 12.03 -11.14 -10.68
N MET A 57 12.42 -11.60 -9.49
CA MET A 57 12.47 -10.71 -8.33
C MET A 57 13.68 -9.78 -8.43
N ALA A 58 13.45 -8.52 -8.03
CA ALA A 58 14.46 -7.49 -7.92
C ALA A 58 14.46 -6.94 -6.49
N TYR A 59 15.66 -6.61 -6.00
CA TYR A 59 15.91 -6.18 -4.63
C TYR A 59 16.71 -4.88 -4.66
N LEU A 60 16.04 -3.76 -4.46
CA LEU A 60 16.69 -2.47 -4.24
C LEU A 60 17.08 -2.37 -2.77
N THR A 61 18.37 -2.14 -2.49
CA THR A 61 18.86 -1.92 -1.12
C THR A 61 19.47 -0.53 -0.99
N ILE A 62 19.02 0.19 0.04
CA ILE A 62 19.54 1.49 0.46
C ILE A 62 20.50 1.27 1.63
N TRP A 63 21.72 1.79 1.51
CA TRP A 63 22.76 1.60 2.52
C TRP A 63 23.31 2.93 3.01
N GLN A 64 23.65 3.00 4.29
CA GLN A 64 24.48 4.05 4.86
C GLN A 64 25.80 3.42 5.30
N GLY A 65 26.87 3.68 4.55
CA GLY A 65 28.12 2.94 4.72
C GLY A 65 27.94 1.46 4.45
N ASP A 66 28.14 0.62 5.47
CA ASP A 66 27.96 -0.84 5.41
C ASP A 66 26.65 -1.31 6.08
N GLU A 67 25.83 -0.39 6.60
CA GLU A 67 24.55 -0.69 7.24
C GLU A 67 23.38 -0.58 6.25
N VAL A 68 22.52 -1.59 6.22
CA VAL A 68 21.28 -1.56 5.44
C VAL A 68 20.26 -0.68 6.13
N GLN A 69 19.83 0.35 5.42
CA GLN A 69 18.80 1.28 5.88
C GLN A 69 17.41 0.83 5.44
N ARG A 70 17.30 0.28 4.23
CA ARG A 70 16.02 -0.16 3.66
C ARG A 70 16.19 -1.15 2.53
N ARG A 71 15.23 -2.04 2.37
CA ARG A 71 15.08 -2.92 1.21
C ARG A 71 13.71 -2.75 0.56
N VAL A 72 13.64 -2.91 -0.75
CA VAL A 72 12.39 -3.00 -1.52
C VAL A 72 12.50 -4.21 -2.42
N LYS A 73 11.61 -5.18 -2.24
CA LYS A 73 11.53 -6.42 -3.01
C LYS A 73 10.28 -6.37 -3.91
N GLY A 74 10.44 -6.73 -5.16
CA GLY A 74 9.32 -6.83 -6.08
C GLY A 74 9.67 -7.59 -7.35
N VAL A 75 8.71 -7.68 -8.25
CA VAL A 75 8.83 -8.36 -9.54
C VAL A 75 9.16 -7.32 -10.61
N VAL A 76 10.10 -7.63 -11.50
CA VAL A 76 10.33 -6.80 -12.69
C VAL A 76 9.19 -6.98 -13.68
N THR A 77 8.45 -5.90 -13.91
CA THR A 77 7.24 -5.88 -14.75
C THR A 77 7.45 -5.22 -16.10
N TRP A 78 8.50 -4.42 -16.22
CA TRP A 78 8.89 -3.75 -17.45
C TRP A 78 10.40 -3.51 -17.43
N PHE A 79 11.03 -3.65 -18.60
CA PHE A 79 12.45 -3.47 -18.79
C PHE A 79 12.72 -2.94 -20.19
N GLU A 80 13.64 -1.99 -20.29
CA GLU A 80 13.98 -1.32 -21.54
C GLU A 80 15.49 -1.18 -21.68
N LEU A 81 15.97 -1.40 -22.90
CA LEU A 81 17.34 -1.19 -23.32
C LEU A 81 17.44 0.23 -23.88
N GLY A 82 18.24 1.07 -23.23
CA GLY A 82 18.52 2.44 -23.65
C GLY A 82 19.75 2.53 -24.56
N GLU A 83 20.45 3.66 -24.48
CA GLU A 83 21.65 3.91 -25.27
C GLU A 83 22.92 3.29 -24.66
N ASN A 84 23.89 3.02 -25.54
CA ASN A 84 25.25 2.63 -25.16
C ASN A 84 26.19 3.81 -25.42
N ASP A 85 26.85 4.31 -24.37
CA ASP A 85 27.80 5.44 -24.48
C ASP A 85 29.24 5.01 -24.84
N LYS A 86 29.43 3.73 -25.20
CA LYS A 86 30.69 3.00 -25.44
C LYS A 86 31.44 2.52 -24.20
N ASN A 87 31.04 2.97 -23.00
CA ASN A 87 31.59 2.49 -21.74
C ASN A 87 30.57 1.67 -20.95
N GLN A 88 29.30 2.02 -21.05
CA GLN A 88 28.21 1.39 -20.33
C GLN A 88 26.91 1.44 -21.14
N MET A 89 26.04 0.48 -20.85
CA MET A 89 24.69 0.40 -21.41
C MET A 89 23.68 0.93 -20.40
N LEU A 90 22.81 1.85 -20.83
CA LEU A 90 21.70 2.36 -20.04
C LEU A 90 20.51 1.40 -20.10
N TYR A 91 19.84 1.21 -18.96
CA TYR A 91 18.60 0.46 -18.84
C TYR A 91 17.58 1.21 -18.00
N SER A 92 16.31 0.98 -18.31
CA SER A 92 15.18 1.43 -17.50
C SER A 92 14.40 0.21 -17.02
N MET A 93 13.94 0.22 -15.76
CA MET A 93 13.24 -0.93 -15.16
C MET A 93 12.07 -0.45 -14.28
N LYS A 94 10.95 -1.19 -14.31
CA LYS A 94 9.84 -1.01 -13.36
C LYS A 94 9.61 -2.26 -12.54
N VAL A 95 9.56 -2.07 -11.22
CA VAL A 95 9.36 -3.13 -10.23
C VAL A 95 8.08 -2.86 -9.44
N HIS A 96 7.25 -3.90 -9.29
CA HIS A 96 5.97 -3.85 -8.56
C HIS A 96 5.89 -4.99 -7.54
N PRO A 97 5.00 -4.94 -6.53
CA PRO A 97 4.80 -6.08 -5.63
C PRO A 97 4.27 -7.29 -6.40
N PRO A 98 4.48 -8.53 -5.91
CA PRO A 98 3.94 -9.74 -6.54
C PRO A 98 2.42 -9.69 -6.81
N LEU A 99 1.66 -9.01 -5.93
CA LEU A 99 0.21 -8.80 -6.08
C LEU A 99 -0.17 -8.07 -7.38
N TRP A 100 0.74 -7.35 -8.01
CA TRP A 100 0.50 -6.67 -9.30
C TRP A 100 0.01 -7.62 -10.40
N ARG A 101 0.43 -8.89 -10.38
CA ARG A 101 -0.05 -9.90 -11.35
C ARG A 101 -1.57 -10.11 -11.29
N ALA A 102 -2.21 -9.85 -10.16
CA ALA A 102 -3.65 -9.93 -10.02
C ALA A 102 -4.40 -8.89 -10.87
N GLY A 103 -3.74 -7.81 -11.31
CA GLY A 103 -4.30 -6.84 -12.25
C GLY A 103 -4.27 -7.31 -13.71
N LEU A 104 -3.54 -8.39 -14.03
CA LEU A 104 -3.44 -8.94 -15.38
C LEU A 104 -4.48 -10.03 -15.68
N ARG A 105 -5.24 -10.46 -14.67
CA ARG A 105 -6.22 -11.53 -14.77
C ARG A 105 -7.62 -11.01 -14.41
N GLN A 106 -8.58 -11.30 -15.28
CA GLN A 106 -9.99 -10.96 -15.12
C GLN A 106 -10.83 -12.24 -15.08
N ASN A 107 -11.83 -12.31 -14.21
CA ASN A 107 -12.57 -13.55 -13.98
C ASN A 107 -14.07 -13.36 -13.66
N PHE A 108 -14.80 -14.47 -13.74
CA PHE A 108 -16.19 -14.63 -13.30
C PHE A 108 -16.27 -15.83 -12.37
N ARG A 109 -16.50 -15.60 -11.07
CA ARG A 109 -16.57 -16.69 -10.09
C ARG A 109 -17.48 -16.36 -8.91
N ILE A 110 -17.94 -17.41 -8.25
CA ILE A 110 -18.83 -17.34 -7.09
C ILE A 110 -18.10 -17.91 -5.88
N PHE A 111 -18.13 -17.16 -4.78
CA PHE A 111 -17.81 -17.63 -3.43
C PHE A 111 -19.11 -17.81 -2.66
N GLN A 112 -19.28 -18.95 -2.00
CA GLN A 112 -20.50 -19.27 -1.24
C GLN A 112 -20.13 -19.67 0.18
N ASN A 113 -20.76 -19.00 1.16
CA ASN A 113 -20.53 -19.23 2.59
C ASN A 113 -19.07 -19.06 3.02
N GLU A 114 -18.33 -18.17 2.35
CA GLU A 114 -16.93 -17.86 2.66
C GLU A 114 -16.82 -16.53 3.39
N ASP A 115 -15.90 -16.44 4.34
CA ASP A 115 -15.54 -15.18 4.97
C ASP A 115 -14.53 -14.38 4.13
N ILE A 116 -14.30 -13.12 4.51
CA ILE A 116 -13.40 -12.24 3.79
C ILE A 116 -11.96 -12.78 3.76
N LYS A 117 -11.50 -13.43 4.84
CA LYS A 117 -10.15 -13.97 4.92
C LYS A 117 -9.95 -15.11 3.92
N SER A 118 -10.92 -16.01 3.80
CA SER A 118 -10.92 -17.09 2.80
C SER A 118 -10.95 -16.55 1.37
N ILE A 119 -11.81 -15.57 1.11
CA ILE A 119 -11.94 -14.95 -0.23
C ILE A 119 -10.62 -14.29 -0.63
N LEU A 120 -10.07 -13.41 0.21
CA LEU A 120 -8.81 -12.73 -0.05
C LEU A 120 -7.65 -13.73 -0.15
N GLY A 121 -7.60 -14.74 0.72
CA GLY A 121 -6.60 -15.79 0.68
C GLY A 121 -6.60 -16.58 -0.63
N THR A 122 -7.79 -16.88 -1.18
CA THR A 122 -7.92 -17.53 -2.49
C THR A 122 -7.34 -16.64 -3.60
N MET A 123 -7.65 -15.33 -3.59
CA MET A 123 -7.12 -14.39 -4.58
C MET A 123 -5.60 -14.26 -4.52
N LEU A 124 -5.05 -14.22 -3.31
CA LEU A 124 -3.61 -14.13 -3.09
C LEU A 124 -2.89 -15.42 -3.53
N GLN A 125 -3.41 -16.58 -3.14
CA GLN A 125 -2.83 -17.88 -3.49
C GLN A 125 -2.78 -18.10 -5.01
N GLU A 126 -3.88 -17.83 -5.72
CA GLU A 126 -3.94 -18.01 -7.18
C GLU A 126 -2.99 -17.08 -7.94
N ASN A 127 -2.66 -15.92 -7.37
CA ASN A 127 -1.74 -14.94 -7.95
C ASN A 127 -0.29 -15.11 -7.43
N GLY A 128 0.00 -16.20 -6.72
CA GLY A 128 1.34 -16.51 -6.23
C GLY A 128 1.82 -15.62 -5.08
N VAL A 129 0.91 -14.95 -4.37
CA VAL A 129 1.23 -14.15 -3.17
C VAL A 129 1.11 -15.04 -1.95
N THR A 130 2.24 -15.64 -1.54
CA THR A 130 2.27 -16.62 -0.44
C THR A 130 2.64 -16.02 0.91
N GLU A 131 3.38 -14.91 0.92
CA GLU A 131 3.80 -14.21 2.14
C GLU A 131 2.79 -13.10 2.45
N TRP A 132 1.79 -13.40 3.28
CA TRP A 132 0.80 -12.42 3.70
C TRP A 132 0.25 -12.68 5.12
N SER A 133 -0.24 -11.62 5.76
CA SER A 133 -0.77 -11.66 7.13
C SER A 133 -2.16 -11.00 7.23
N PRO A 134 -3.21 -11.75 7.61
CA PRO A 134 -4.52 -11.19 7.96
C PRO A 134 -4.55 -10.80 9.45
N LEU A 135 -4.47 -9.51 9.75
CA LEU A 135 -4.50 -8.97 11.11
C LEU A 135 -5.84 -8.25 11.32
N PHE A 136 -6.88 -9.04 11.56
CA PHE A 136 -8.25 -8.55 11.75
C PHE A 136 -8.64 -8.60 13.23
N SER A 137 -9.04 -7.46 13.78
CA SER A 137 -9.54 -7.32 15.14
C SER A 137 -11.06 -7.39 15.22
N GLU A 138 -11.75 -7.20 14.10
CA GLU A 138 -13.20 -7.15 14.04
C GLU A 138 -13.81 -8.43 13.43
N PRO A 139 -15.05 -8.78 13.83
CA PRO A 139 -15.75 -9.90 13.21
C PRO A 139 -16.20 -9.56 11.79
N HIS A 140 -15.66 -10.27 10.82
CA HIS A 140 -16.10 -10.25 9.42
C HIS A 140 -17.01 -11.44 9.14
N SER A 141 -18.30 -11.18 8.93
CA SER A 141 -19.28 -12.25 8.73
C SER A 141 -19.10 -12.95 7.39
N SER A 142 -19.25 -14.28 7.37
CA SER A 142 -19.26 -15.04 6.11
C SER A 142 -20.36 -14.55 5.17
N ARG A 143 -20.02 -14.49 3.89
CA ARG A 143 -20.94 -14.08 2.82
C ARG A 143 -21.61 -15.32 2.24
N GLU A 144 -22.94 -15.37 2.36
CA GLU A 144 -23.76 -16.44 1.77
C GLU A 144 -23.50 -16.58 0.26
N PHE A 145 -23.33 -15.44 -0.42
CA PHE A 145 -23.08 -15.38 -1.85
C PHE A 145 -22.29 -14.12 -2.20
N CYS A 146 -21.13 -14.29 -2.83
CA CYS A 146 -20.27 -13.20 -3.30
C CYS A 146 -19.75 -13.52 -4.70
N VAL A 147 -19.72 -12.53 -5.59
CA VAL A 147 -19.36 -12.71 -6.99
C VAL A 147 -18.24 -11.75 -7.35
N GLN A 148 -17.21 -12.27 -8.01
CA GLN A 148 -16.32 -11.49 -8.87
C GLN A 148 -16.94 -11.52 -10.27
N TYR A 149 -17.33 -10.37 -10.82
CA TYR A 149 -18.10 -10.31 -12.05
C TYR A 149 -17.40 -9.45 -13.11
N GLY A 150 -16.50 -10.07 -13.88
CA GLY A 150 -15.85 -9.40 -15.00
C GLY A 150 -14.89 -8.28 -14.58
N GLU A 151 -14.42 -8.29 -13.34
CA GLU A 151 -13.39 -7.38 -12.81
C GLU A 151 -12.07 -8.16 -12.63
N THR A 152 -10.93 -7.45 -12.54
CA THR A 152 -9.64 -8.10 -12.30
C THR A 152 -9.57 -8.75 -10.92
N ASP A 153 -8.69 -9.73 -10.72
CA ASP A 153 -8.49 -10.32 -9.39
C ASP A 153 -8.03 -9.23 -8.39
N TYR A 154 -7.26 -8.23 -8.84
CA TYR A 154 -6.86 -7.08 -8.03
C TYR A 154 -8.04 -6.15 -7.69
N ASP A 155 -8.86 -5.77 -8.66
CA ASP A 155 -10.03 -4.90 -8.42
C ASP A 155 -11.02 -5.56 -7.46
N PHE A 156 -11.25 -6.87 -7.63
CA PHE A 156 -12.08 -7.65 -6.72
C PHE A 156 -11.51 -7.64 -5.30
N LEU A 157 -10.20 -7.90 -5.15
CA LEU A 157 -9.52 -7.87 -3.86
C LEU A 157 -9.66 -6.50 -3.18
N CYS A 158 -9.39 -5.42 -3.90
CA CYS A 158 -9.50 -4.04 -3.40
C CYS A 158 -10.92 -3.70 -2.98
N ARG A 159 -11.92 -4.05 -3.82
CA ARG A 159 -13.33 -3.82 -3.52
C ARG A 159 -13.76 -4.58 -2.27
N MET A 160 -13.40 -5.86 -2.17
CA MET A 160 -13.76 -6.70 -1.02
C MET A 160 -13.08 -6.24 0.26
N ALA A 161 -11.80 -5.84 0.21
CA ALA A 161 -11.10 -5.27 1.35
C ALA A 161 -11.74 -3.95 1.80
N ALA A 162 -12.02 -3.03 0.88
CA ALA A 162 -12.64 -1.75 1.19
C ALA A 162 -14.06 -1.89 1.77
N GLU A 163 -14.89 -2.80 1.23
CA GLU A 163 -16.22 -3.11 1.78
C GLU A 163 -16.16 -3.59 3.24
N GLU A 164 -15.06 -4.23 3.64
CA GLU A 164 -14.83 -4.75 4.99
C GLU A 164 -13.93 -3.84 5.84
N GLY A 165 -13.66 -2.59 5.39
CA GLY A 165 -12.81 -1.66 6.15
C GLY A 165 -11.35 -2.08 6.29
N ILE A 166 -10.89 -2.99 5.44
CA ILE A 166 -9.54 -3.54 5.44
C ILE A 166 -8.66 -2.67 4.55
N PHE A 167 -7.55 -2.20 5.11
CA PHE A 167 -6.46 -1.59 4.36
C PHE A 167 -5.27 -2.55 4.28
N PHE A 168 -4.39 -2.36 3.30
CA PHE A 168 -3.21 -3.20 3.15
C PHE A 168 -1.95 -2.40 2.84
N TYR A 169 -0.81 -3.00 3.14
CA TYR A 169 0.51 -2.46 2.83
C TYR A 169 1.55 -3.57 2.78
N GLU A 170 2.72 -3.29 2.21
CA GLU A 170 3.86 -4.21 2.19
C GLU A 170 4.74 -3.93 3.40
N GLU A 171 4.91 -4.92 4.28
CA GLU A 171 5.84 -4.85 5.41
C GLU A 171 7.17 -5.49 4.99
N HIS A 172 8.27 -4.79 5.27
CA HIS A 172 9.61 -5.25 4.95
C HIS A 172 10.34 -5.70 6.22
N ALA A 173 11.01 -6.85 6.16
CA ALA A 173 11.81 -7.31 7.28
C ALA A 173 13.09 -6.47 7.45
N TYR A 174 13.39 -6.05 8.68
CA TYR A 174 14.62 -5.30 8.99
C TYR A 174 15.89 -6.13 8.73
N LYS A 175 15.85 -7.43 9.05
CA LYS A 175 17.04 -8.29 9.11
C LYS A 175 17.17 -9.24 7.91
N SER A 176 16.15 -9.38 7.08
CA SER A 176 16.16 -10.24 5.90
C SER A 176 15.71 -9.48 4.65
N THR A 177 15.62 -10.18 3.52
CA THR A 177 15.04 -9.69 2.27
C THR A 177 13.54 -9.99 2.18
N ASP A 178 12.92 -10.50 3.25
CA ASP A 178 11.52 -10.87 3.27
C ASP A 178 10.63 -9.62 3.18
N GLN A 179 9.52 -9.76 2.46
CA GLN A 179 8.52 -8.72 2.31
C GLN A 179 7.17 -9.39 2.19
N SER A 180 6.25 -9.00 3.06
CA SER A 180 4.93 -9.61 3.16
C SER A 180 3.82 -8.59 3.00
N LEU A 181 2.75 -8.98 2.33
CA LEU A 181 1.52 -8.22 2.27
C LEU A 181 0.78 -8.32 3.62
N VAL A 182 0.54 -7.20 4.28
CA VAL A 182 -0.24 -7.14 5.51
C VAL A 182 -1.62 -6.57 5.20
N LEU A 183 -2.66 -7.27 5.63
CA LEU A 183 -4.05 -6.81 5.57
C LEU A 183 -4.54 -6.56 7.00
N CYS A 184 -5.00 -5.34 7.28
CA CYS A 184 -5.41 -4.89 8.61
C CYS A 184 -6.75 -4.15 8.56
N ASP A 185 -7.57 -4.31 9.59
CA ASP A 185 -8.78 -3.51 9.83
C ASP A 185 -8.58 -2.44 10.93
N THR A 186 -7.41 -2.43 11.58
CA THR A 186 -7.12 -1.52 12.67
C THR A 186 -5.65 -1.09 12.74
N VAL A 187 -5.44 0.16 13.18
CA VAL A 187 -4.13 0.75 13.43
C VAL A 187 -3.35 0.02 14.54
N ARG A 188 -4.02 -0.77 15.39
CA ARG A 188 -3.40 -1.47 16.53
C ARG A 188 -2.35 -2.49 16.12
N HIS A 189 -2.46 -3.02 14.90
CA HIS A 189 -1.51 -3.98 14.33
C HIS A 189 -0.30 -3.32 13.68
N LEU A 190 -0.32 -2.00 13.49
CA LEU A 190 0.84 -1.30 12.96
C LEU A 190 1.98 -1.29 13.99
N PRO A 191 3.25 -1.35 13.55
CA PRO A 191 4.41 -1.20 14.43
C PRO A 191 4.33 0.04 15.33
N GLU A 192 5.02 0.00 16.46
CA GLU A 192 5.12 1.14 17.36
C GLU A 192 5.64 2.39 16.63
N SER A 193 5.15 3.55 17.07
CA SER A 193 5.61 4.81 16.50
C SER A 193 7.04 5.12 16.93
N PHE A 194 7.81 5.73 16.04
CA PHE A 194 9.14 6.25 16.36
C PHE A 194 9.18 7.77 16.24
N GLU A 195 10.10 8.39 16.96
CA GLU A 195 10.27 9.84 16.91
C GLU A 195 11.07 10.27 15.68
N ILE A 196 10.66 11.38 15.06
CA ILE A 196 11.45 12.05 14.03
C ILE A 196 11.48 13.55 14.28
N PRO A 197 12.68 14.17 14.37
CA PRO A 197 12.76 15.59 14.64
C PRO A 197 12.37 16.43 13.42
N TRP A 198 11.79 17.59 13.68
CA TRP A 198 11.64 18.65 12.70
C TRP A 198 12.93 19.46 12.59
N ASN A 199 13.42 19.67 11.36
CA ASN A 199 14.53 20.56 11.11
C ASN A 199 14.39 21.25 9.73
N PRO A 200 13.98 22.53 9.69
CA PRO A 200 13.85 23.26 8.42
C PRO A 200 15.21 23.66 7.82
N ASN A 201 16.30 23.61 8.61
CA ASN A 201 17.64 24.02 8.20
C ASN A 201 18.38 22.90 7.47
N THR A 202 17.97 22.63 6.23
CA THR A 202 18.55 21.57 5.38
C THR A 202 19.99 21.80 4.92
N ARG A 203 20.60 22.95 5.25
CA ARG A 203 21.92 23.40 4.77
C ARG A 203 23.08 23.12 5.72
N THR A 204 22.86 23.09 7.03
CA THR A 204 23.93 23.13 8.04
C THR A 204 24.12 21.81 8.80
N GLU A 205 23.06 21.01 8.94
CA GLU A 205 23.11 19.69 9.57
C GLU A 205 22.51 18.65 8.62
N VAL A 206 23.38 17.89 7.95
CA VAL A 206 22.96 16.88 6.95
C VAL A 206 22.85 15.49 7.56
N SER A 207 23.46 15.23 8.71
CA SER A 207 23.57 13.90 9.32
C SER A 207 22.33 13.43 10.05
N THR A 208 21.51 14.34 10.60
CA THR A 208 20.32 13.96 11.39
C THR A 208 19.12 13.73 10.47
N LEU A 209 18.57 12.52 10.51
CA LEU A 209 17.31 12.21 9.82
C LEU A 209 16.18 13.05 10.43
N CYS A 210 15.47 13.80 9.58
CA CYS A 210 14.47 14.76 10.03
C CYS A 210 13.35 14.98 8.99
N ILE A 211 12.27 15.60 9.43
CA ILE A 211 11.25 16.21 8.56
C ILE A 211 11.63 17.68 8.37
N SER A 212 11.87 18.09 7.13
CA SER A 212 12.33 19.45 6.80
C SER A 212 11.24 20.37 6.29
N GLN A 213 10.16 19.80 5.78
CA GLN A 213 8.95 20.52 5.41
C GLN A 213 7.78 19.81 6.05
N PHE A 214 6.85 20.58 6.61
CA PHE A 214 5.62 20.07 7.19
C PHE A 214 4.49 21.05 6.85
N ARG A 215 3.38 20.52 6.35
CA ARG A 215 2.18 21.27 5.99
C ARG A 215 0.98 20.49 6.48
N TYR A 216 0.14 21.14 7.26
CA TYR A 216 -1.11 20.58 7.73
C TYR A 216 -2.28 21.23 6.99
N SER A 217 -3.25 20.43 6.54
CA SER A 217 -4.40 20.91 5.79
C SER A 217 -5.65 20.16 6.20
N ALA A 218 -6.79 20.84 6.17
CA ALA A 218 -8.11 20.26 6.38
C ALA A 218 -9.03 20.63 5.20
N GLN A 219 -10.02 19.78 4.91
CA GLN A 219 -11.03 20.02 3.89
C GLN A 219 -12.40 19.49 4.31
N ILE A 220 -13.47 20.09 3.77
CA ILE A 220 -14.85 19.64 4.00
C ILE A 220 -15.05 18.25 3.38
N ARG A 221 -15.68 17.35 4.12
CA ARG A 221 -16.00 15.98 3.71
C ARG A 221 -17.43 15.62 4.12
N PRO A 222 -18.01 14.52 3.59
CA PRO A 222 -19.29 14.01 4.08
C PRO A 222 -19.37 14.03 5.60
N SER A 223 -20.52 14.45 6.12
CA SER A 223 -20.77 14.58 7.56
C SER A 223 -21.33 13.31 8.17
N SER A 224 -22.08 12.54 7.38
CA SER A 224 -22.71 11.30 7.82
C SER A 224 -22.91 10.34 6.66
N VAL A 225 -23.03 9.06 6.99
CA VAL A 225 -23.45 7.99 6.10
C VAL A 225 -24.74 7.39 6.65
N VAL A 226 -25.72 7.21 5.78
CA VAL A 226 -26.94 6.44 6.05
C VAL A 226 -27.02 5.33 5.03
N THR A 227 -26.94 4.08 5.48
CA THR A 227 -27.04 2.91 4.60
C THR A 227 -28.34 2.17 4.87
N LYS A 228 -29.00 1.73 3.81
CA LYS A 228 -30.26 0.98 3.90
C LYS A 228 -30.24 -0.27 3.02
N ASP A 229 -30.86 -1.34 3.51
CA ASP A 229 -31.13 -2.52 2.72
C ASP A 229 -32.48 -3.17 3.07
N TYR A 230 -32.91 -4.10 2.23
CA TYR A 230 -34.13 -4.86 2.38
C TYR A 230 -33.83 -6.36 2.43
N THR A 231 -34.53 -7.08 3.32
CA THR A 231 -34.51 -8.55 3.33
C THR A 231 -35.93 -9.10 3.37
N PHE A 232 -36.28 -9.90 2.37
CA PHE A 232 -37.59 -10.55 2.28
C PHE A 232 -37.89 -11.49 3.46
N LYS A 233 -36.85 -11.97 4.16
CA LYS A 233 -37.00 -12.81 5.35
C LYS A 233 -37.53 -12.03 6.56
N ARG A 234 -37.33 -10.70 6.59
CA ARG A 234 -37.81 -9.80 7.66
C ARG A 234 -38.28 -8.45 7.06
N PRO A 235 -39.41 -8.41 6.33
CA PRO A 235 -39.83 -7.20 5.61
C PRO A 235 -40.07 -5.96 6.48
N GLY A 236 -40.44 -6.15 7.76
CA GLY A 236 -40.64 -5.07 8.73
C GLY A 236 -39.39 -4.60 9.46
N TRP A 237 -38.23 -5.24 9.23
CA TRP A 237 -36.97 -4.78 9.80
C TRP A 237 -36.54 -3.48 9.08
N PRO A 238 -36.24 -2.38 9.80
CA PRO A 238 -35.91 -1.11 9.16
C PRO A 238 -34.72 -1.16 8.20
N GLY A 239 -33.77 -2.08 8.47
CA GLY A 239 -32.60 -2.30 7.63
C GLY A 239 -31.79 -1.04 7.39
N ARG A 240 -31.80 -0.10 8.32
CA ARG A 240 -31.16 1.22 8.22
C ARG A 240 -30.11 1.37 9.31
N PHE A 241 -28.92 1.80 8.93
CA PHE A 241 -27.84 2.15 9.85
C PHE A 241 -27.31 3.53 9.51
N ASP A 242 -26.95 4.27 10.55
CA ASP A 242 -26.50 5.65 10.47
C ASP A 242 -25.11 5.72 11.11
N GLN A 243 -24.22 6.51 10.52
CA GLN A 243 -22.89 6.79 11.06
C GLN A 243 -22.55 8.27 10.88
N GLU A 244 -22.25 8.95 11.98
CA GLU A 244 -21.68 10.30 11.95
C GLU A 244 -20.17 10.26 11.73
N GLY A 245 -19.66 11.23 10.98
CA GLY A 245 -18.23 11.46 10.81
C GLY A 245 -17.60 12.12 12.04
N GLN A 246 -16.29 11.92 12.22
CA GLN A 246 -15.51 12.56 13.28
C GLN A 246 -14.84 13.86 12.80
N TYR A 247 -14.44 14.74 13.72
CA TYR A 247 -13.68 15.98 13.43
C TYR A 247 -14.40 16.93 12.46
N GLN A 248 -15.62 17.33 12.81
CA GLN A 248 -16.48 18.14 11.94
C GLN A 248 -16.52 19.63 12.31
N ASP A 249 -15.60 20.11 13.15
CA ASP A 249 -15.67 21.43 13.82
C ASP A 249 -15.71 22.63 12.86
N TYR A 250 -15.23 22.45 11.63
CA TYR A 250 -15.12 23.47 10.60
C TYR A 250 -16.02 23.21 9.38
N GLN A 251 -17.06 22.38 9.52
CA GLN A 251 -18.05 22.11 8.47
C GLN A 251 -19.50 22.12 8.98
N ARG A 252 -20.46 22.13 8.04
CA ARG A 252 -21.87 21.88 8.35
C ARG A 252 -22.12 20.37 8.41
N THR A 253 -23.14 19.97 9.18
CA THR A 253 -23.52 18.56 9.40
C THR A 253 -24.54 18.02 8.38
N GLN A 254 -24.82 18.78 7.32
CA GLN A 254 -25.87 18.46 6.34
C GLN A 254 -25.38 17.70 5.09
N TYR A 255 -24.12 17.28 5.06
CA TYR A 255 -23.48 16.61 3.92
C TYR A 255 -23.61 15.08 4.05
N GLU A 256 -24.84 14.60 4.12
CA GLU A 256 -25.17 13.17 4.22
C GLU A 256 -24.88 12.44 2.90
N VAL A 257 -24.32 11.24 3.01
CA VAL A 257 -24.29 10.23 1.95
C VAL A 257 -25.31 9.15 2.28
N TYR A 258 -26.33 9.04 1.43
CA TYR A 258 -27.33 7.97 1.54
C TYR A 258 -27.01 6.85 0.55
N ASP A 259 -26.88 5.61 1.02
CA ASP A 259 -26.50 4.45 0.23
C ASP A 259 -27.58 3.35 0.26
N TYR A 260 -27.99 2.90 -0.93
CA TYR A 260 -28.91 1.79 -1.12
C TYR A 260 -28.63 1.12 -2.48
N PRO A 261 -28.50 -0.23 -2.54
CA PRO A 261 -28.60 -1.18 -1.43
C PRO A 261 -27.31 -1.26 -0.61
N GLY A 262 -27.45 -1.35 0.72
CA GLY A 262 -26.33 -1.43 1.68
C GLY A 262 -25.62 -2.79 1.77
N ARG A 263 -26.14 -3.83 1.10
CA ARG A 263 -25.56 -5.19 0.99
C ARG A 263 -25.45 -5.96 2.30
N PHE A 264 -26.40 -5.77 3.22
CA PHE A 264 -26.42 -6.47 4.52
C PHE A 264 -27.80 -7.03 4.86
N LYS A 265 -27.82 -8.05 5.73
CA LYS A 265 -29.06 -8.68 6.20
C LYS A 265 -29.22 -8.66 7.72
N GLY A 266 -28.32 -7.99 8.44
CA GLY A 266 -28.26 -7.97 9.90
C GLY A 266 -27.38 -6.84 10.45
N ALA A 267 -26.94 -6.99 11.71
CA ALA A 267 -26.22 -5.96 12.46
C ALA A 267 -24.88 -5.51 11.83
N HIS A 268 -24.27 -6.34 10.97
CA HIS A 268 -23.04 -5.99 10.23
C HIS A 268 -23.18 -4.73 9.37
N GLY A 269 -24.41 -4.33 9.03
CA GLY A 269 -24.65 -3.06 8.32
C GLY A 269 -24.15 -1.82 9.07
N GLN A 270 -24.05 -1.87 10.42
CA GLN A 270 -23.43 -0.79 11.19
C GLN A 270 -21.93 -0.67 10.88
N ASN A 271 -21.23 -1.80 10.71
CA ASN A 271 -19.80 -1.80 10.36
C ASN A 271 -19.60 -1.22 8.96
N PHE A 272 -20.45 -1.59 7.99
CA PHE A 272 -20.41 -1.02 6.64
C PHE A 272 -20.64 0.50 6.64
N ALA A 273 -21.61 1.00 7.41
CA ALA A 273 -21.82 2.44 7.57
C ALA A 273 -20.57 3.13 8.14
N ARG A 274 -19.94 2.52 9.16
CA ARG A 274 -18.72 3.02 9.77
C ARG A 274 -17.53 3.04 8.81
N TRP A 275 -17.23 1.93 8.16
CA TRP A 275 -16.11 1.84 7.23
C TRP A 275 -16.28 2.76 6.01
N GLN A 276 -17.50 2.91 5.49
CA GLN A 276 -17.79 3.88 4.44
C GLN A 276 -17.56 5.32 4.93
N MET A 277 -17.97 5.64 6.16
CA MET A 277 -17.73 6.96 6.76
C MET A 277 -16.24 7.24 6.94
N ASP A 278 -15.48 6.28 7.46
CA ASP A 278 -14.02 6.38 7.63
C ASP A 278 -13.33 6.57 6.27
N GLY A 279 -13.77 5.83 5.24
CA GLY A 279 -13.29 5.98 3.87
C GLY A 279 -13.54 7.38 3.29
N TRP A 280 -14.75 7.93 3.46
CA TRP A 280 -15.08 9.28 3.00
C TRP A 280 -14.28 10.39 3.68
N ARG A 281 -13.80 10.15 4.90
CA ARG A 281 -13.08 11.14 5.73
C ARG A 281 -11.59 10.85 5.89
N ASN A 282 -11.04 9.84 5.21
CA ASN A 282 -9.64 9.42 5.32
C ASN A 282 -8.60 10.51 4.95
N ASN A 283 -9.06 11.60 4.33
CA ASN A 283 -8.26 12.76 3.97
C ASN A 283 -8.93 14.08 4.38
N ALA A 284 -9.86 14.04 5.35
CA ALA A 284 -10.46 15.25 5.93
C ALA A 284 -9.39 16.15 6.56
N GLU A 285 -8.42 15.55 7.25
CA GLU A 285 -7.21 16.19 7.77
C GLU A 285 -5.98 15.45 7.26
N VAL A 286 -5.02 16.19 6.69
CA VAL A 286 -3.81 15.60 6.09
C VAL A 286 -2.60 16.45 6.42
N ALA A 287 -1.58 15.79 6.97
CA ALA A 287 -0.22 16.31 7.02
C ALA A 287 0.58 15.86 5.78
N ARG A 288 1.35 16.77 5.19
CA ARG A 288 2.30 16.51 4.11
C ARG A 288 3.67 17.03 4.49
N GLY A 289 4.71 16.29 4.16
CA GLY A 289 6.07 16.72 4.49
C GLY A 289 7.14 16.10 3.61
N THR A 290 8.36 16.62 3.77
CA THR A 290 9.57 16.15 3.08
C THR A 290 10.55 15.66 4.13
N SER A 291 11.08 14.45 3.95
CA SER A 291 12.05 13.85 4.86
C SER A 291 13.20 13.20 4.09
N ARG A 292 14.36 13.09 4.76
CA ARG A 292 15.49 12.26 4.31
C ARG A 292 15.54 10.90 5.00
N SER A 293 14.61 10.62 5.92
CA SER A 293 14.58 9.35 6.63
C SER A 293 14.13 8.20 5.71
N PRO A 294 14.94 7.13 5.58
CA PRO A 294 14.50 5.92 4.89
C PRO A 294 13.47 5.13 5.71
N GLU A 295 13.26 5.46 6.99
CA GLU A 295 12.37 4.75 7.93
C GLU A 295 10.87 5.03 7.75
N ILE A 296 10.52 5.95 6.84
CA ILE A 296 9.14 6.35 6.59
C ILE A 296 8.61 5.63 5.35
N TRP A 297 7.57 4.83 5.53
CA TRP A 297 6.79 4.16 4.49
C TRP A 297 5.37 3.82 4.98
N PRO A 298 4.43 3.45 4.10
CA PRO A 298 3.08 3.06 4.51
C PRO A 298 3.08 1.95 5.55
N GLY A 299 2.23 2.06 6.57
CA GLY A 299 2.18 1.13 7.70
C GLY A 299 3.06 1.56 8.89
N ARG A 300 3.93 2.57 8.73
CA ARG A 300 4.71 3.16 9.83
C ARG A 300 3.96 4.30 10.52
N ARG A 301 4.09 4.37 11.84
CA ARG A 301 3.61 5.48 12.66
C ARG A 301 4.80 6.33 13.10
N ILE A 302 4.61 7.64 13.12
CA ILE A 302 5.66 8.60 13.51
C ILE A 302 5.13 9.57 14.56
N VAL A 303 6.04 10.03 15.42
CA VAL A 303 5.84 11.17 16.32
C VAL A 303 6.78 12.27 15.87
N LEU A 304 6.22 13.37 15.36
CA LEU A 304 7.01 14.55 14.98
C LEU A 304 7.43 15.30 16.25
N THR A 305 8.73 15.51 16.44
CA THR A 305 9.27 16.21 17.62
C THR A 305 9.91 17.54 17.24
N GLY A 306 9.87 18.52 18.14
CA GLY A 306 10.52 19.82 17.96
C GLY A 306 9.88 20.75 16.92
N HIS A 307 8.74 20.39 16.33
CA HIS A 307 7.97 21.30 15.49
C HIS A 307 7.33 22.40 16.36
N PRO A 308 7.34 23.68 15.92
CA PRO A 308 6.90 24.81 16.75
C PRO A 308 5.38 24.90 16.95
N GLN A 309 4.61 24.12 16.20
CA GLN A 309 3.16 23.95 16.34
C GLN A 309 2.87 22.51 16.71
#